data_AF-A0A935R7I7-F1
#
_entry.id   AF-A0A935R7I7-F1
#
_cell.length_a   1.000
_cell.length_b   1.000
_cell.length_c   1.000
_cell.angle_alpha   90.00
_cell.angle_beta   90.00
_cell.angle_gamma   90.00
#
_symmetry.space_group_name_H-M   'P 1'
#
loop_
_entity.id
_entity.type
_entity.pdbx_description
1 polymer ?
#
loop_
_entity_poly.entity_id
_entity_poly.type
_entity_poly.pdbx_seq_one_letter_code
_entity_poly.pdbx_strand_id
1 'polypeptide(L)'
;MELHPRPFVDGILWPGLSSPNAASLLAMLFQLEQSQWLSAESLRQRQMKQAALVLRHARESVPFIASTMASWLAAYLTRRCGGPRILERSDIQDNWC
;
A
#
# COMPACT_ATOMS: atom_id res chain seq x y z
N MET A 1 14.71 33.70 13.48
CA MET A 1 15.13 32.40 14.02
C MET A 1 15.27 31.47 12.84
N GLU A 2 16.46 31.37 12.25
CA GLU A 2 16.70 30.45 11.13
C GLU A 2 16.87 29.04 11.69
N LEU A 3 15.97 28.14 11.31
CA LEU A 3 16.11 26.72 11.57
C LEU A 3 17.14 26.18 10.58
N HIS A 4 18.42 26.16 10.97
CA HIS A 4 19.39 25.36 10.26
C HIS A 4 19.21 23.90 10.72
N PRO A 5 18.66 23.00 9.87
CA PRO A 5 18.63 21.59 10.21
C PRO A 5 20.08 21.15 10.44
N ARG A 6 20.36 20.62 11.65
CA ARG A 6 21.69 20.09 11.94
C ARG A 6 21.94 18.93 10.98
N PRO A 7 23.06 18.93 10.24
CA PRO A 7 23.37 17.82 9.35
C PRO A 7 23.59 16.57 10.19
N PHE A 8 23.11 15.43 9.72
CA PHE A 8 23.32 14.16 10.42
C PHE A 8 24.79 13.74 10.39
N VAL A 9 25.51 14.11 9.33
CA VAL A 9 26.96 13.94 9.20
C VAL A 9 27.62 15.30 9.42
N ASP A 10 28.46 15.38 10.44
CA ASP A 10 29.21 16.60 10.73
C ASP A 10 30.04 17.05 9.52
N GLY A 11 29.97 18.34 9.22
CA GLY A 11 30.70 18.96 8.10
C GLY A 11 30.01 18.86 6.74
N ILE A 12 28.93 18.07 6.57
CA ILE A 12 28.16 18.02 5.31
C ILE A 12 26.92 18.90 5.45
N LEU A 13 27.07 20.19 5.17
CA LEU A 13 25.99 21.17 5.29
C LEU A 13 25.07 21.22 4.07
N TRP A 14 25.59 20.91 2.87
CA TRP A 14 24.81 20.95 1.63
C TRP A 14 25.28 19.93 0.58
N PRO A 15 24.37 19.12 -0.01
CA PRO A 15 23.04 18.83 0.52
C PRO A 15 23.19 18.13 1.87
N GLY A 16 22.62 18.72 2.92
CA GLY A 16 22.71 18.17 4.27
C GLY A 16 22.13 16.76 4.28
N LEU A 17 22.91 15.78 4.71
CA LEU A 17 22.41 14.42 4.82
C LEU A 17 21.46 14.33 6.00
N SER A 18 20.25 13.85 5.74
CA SER A 18 19.23 13.55 6.74
C SER A 18 19.61 12.30 7.56
N SER A 19 19.13 12.22 8.80
CA SER A 19 19.22 10.99 9.59
C SER A 19 18.50 9.83 8.89
N PRO A 20 18.80 8.56 9.20
CA PRO A 20 18.16 7.41 8.58
C PRO A 20 16.63 7.49 8.59
N ASN A 21 16.03 7.86 9.73
CA ASN A 21 14.57 8.02 9.85
C ASN A 21 14.02 9.13 8.95
N ALA A 22 14.70 10.27 8.90
CA ALA A 22 14.30 11.38 8.02
C ALA A 22 14.48 11.02 6.55
N ALA A 23 15.54 10.28 6.20
CA ALA A 23 15.77 9.78 4.85
C ALA A 23 14.67 8.79 4.42
N SER A 24 14.24 7.89 5.31
CA SER A 24 13.11 7.00 5.04
C SER A 24 11.81 7.78 4.81
N LEU A 25 11.55 8.81 5.62
CA LEU A 25 10.38 9.68 5.44
C LEU A 25 10.43 10.43 4.10
N LEU A 26 11.57 11.02 3.77
CA LEU A 26 11.77 11.71 2.48
C LEU A 26 11.62 10.75 1.31
N ALA A 27 12.12 9.52 1.42
CA ALA A 27 11.93 8.50 0.40
C ALA A 27 10.43 8.15 0.21
N MET A 28 9.67 8.01 1.30
CA MET A 28 8.22 7.80 1.23
C MET A 28 7.51 8.99 0.58
N LEU A 29 7.82 10.22 1.00
CA LEU A 29 7.23 11.43 0.43
C LEU A 29 7.53 11.56 -1.07
N PHE A 30 8.77 11.26 -1.47
CA PHE A 30 9.17 11.24 -2.87
C PHE A 30 8.40 10.17 -3.67
N GLN A 31 8.27 8.96 -3.14
CA GLN A 31 7.48 7.91 -3.79
C GLN A 31 6.01 8.30 -3.93
N LEU A 32 5.42 8.95 -2.93
CA LEU A 32 4.05 9.44 -2.97
C LEU A 32 3.87 10.54 -4.02
N GLU A 33 4.80 11.49 -4.09
CA GLU A 33 4.80 12.54 -5.13
C GLU A 33 4.82 11.91 -6.53
N GLN A 34 5.77 11.02 -6.78
CA GLN A 34 5.94 10.39 -8.10
C GLN A 34 4.72 9.56 -8.50
N SER A 35 4.03 8.96 -7.52
CA SER A 35 2.85 8.14 -7.77
C SER A 35 1.66 8.93 -8.32
N GLN A 36 1.58 10.24 -8.06
CA GLN A 36 0.48 11.11 -8.50
C GLN A 36 0.48 11.35 -10.01
N TRP A 37 1.65 11.24 -10.63
CA TRP A 37 1.85 11.53 -12.05
C TRP A 37 1.95 10.26 -12.91
N LEU A 38 1.63 9.10 -12.35
CA LEU A 38 1.63 7.84 -13.09
C LEU A 38 0.54 7.85 -14.16
N SER A 39 0.86 7.30 -15.32
CA SER A 39 -0.16 6.99 -16.33
C SER A 39 -1.18 5.99 -15.78
N ALA A 40 -2.41 6.05 -16.29
CA ALA A 40 -3.49 5.15 -15.86
C ALA A 40 -3.10 3.67 -15.98
N GLU A 41 -2.36 3.28 -17.04
CA GLU A 41 -1.88 1.92 -17.22
C GLU A 41 -0.86 1.52 -16.14
N SER A 42 0.10 2.40 -15.85
CA SER A 42 1.10 2.17 -14.80
C SER A 42 0.45 2.04 -13.42
N LEU A 43 -0.52 2.90 -13.14
CA LEU A 43 -1.28 2.87 -11.90
C LEU A 43 -2.07 1.56 -11.77
N ARG A 44 -2.78 1.15 -12.84
CA ARG A 44 -3.54 -0.10 -12.88
C ARG A 44 -2.64 -1.32 -12.61
N GLN A 45 -1.48 -1.40 -13.27
CA GLN A 45 -0.54 -2.50 -13.05
C GLN A 45 -0.06 -2.58 -11.60
N ARG A 46 0.25 -1.44 -10.98
CA ARG A 46 0.66 -1.37 -9.57
C ARG A 46 -0.47 -1.75 -8.63
N GLN A 47 -1.67 -1.23 -8.85
CA GLN A 47 -2.86 -1.57 -8.05
C GLN A 47 -3.19 -3.05 -8.12
N MET A 48 -3.10 -3.70 -9.28
CA MET A 48 -3.33 -5.14 -9.41
C MET A 48 -2.30 -5.97 -8.63
N LYS A 49 -1.02 -5.56 -8.66
CA LYS A 49 0.03 -6.22 -7.85
C LYS A 49 -0.25 -6.08 -6.35
N GLN A 50 -0.60 -4.88 -5.89
CA GLN A 50 -0.92 -4.63 -4.48
C GLN A 50 -2.18 -5.41 -4.05
N ALA A 51 -3.23 -5.38 -4.86
CA ALA A 51 -4.48 -6.07 -4.57
C ALA A 51 -4.25 -7.58 -4.40
N ALA A 52 -3.39 -8.19 -5.23
CA ALA A 52 -3.05 -9.60 -5.08
C ALA A 52 -2.41 -9.93 -3.72
N LEU A 53 -1.52 -9.05 -3.23
CA LEU A 53 -0.88 -9.22 -1.92
C LEU A 53 -1.87 -9.04 -0.78
N VAL A 54 -2.69 -7.98 -0.83
CA VAL A 54 -3.70 -7.68 0.21
C VAL A 54 -4.70 -8.81 0.32
N LEU A 55 -5.20 -9.32 -0.82
CA LEU A 55 -6.19 -10.38 -0.80
C LEU A 55 -5.61 -11.72 -0.33
N ARG A 56 -4.36 -12.05 -0.70
CA ARG A 56 -3.66 -13.22 -0.16
C ARG A 56 -3.54 -13.10 1.36
N HIS A 57 -3.08 -11.96 1.85
CA HIS A 57 -2.96 -11.72 3.28
C HIS A 57 -4.32 -11.84 3.99
N ALA A 58 -5.38 -11.22 3.46
CA ALA A 58 -6.71 -11.30 4.03
C ALA A 58 -7.25 -12.73 4.11
N ARG A 59 -6.99 -13.57 3.09
CA ARG A 59 -7.34 -15.00 3.12
C ARG A 59 -6.60 -15.75 4.22
N GLU A 60 -5.34 -15.39 4.48
CA GLU A 60 -4.49 -16.06 5.47
C GLU A 60 -4.76 -15.57 6.90
N SER A 61 -5.17 -14.31 7.08
CA SER A 61 -5.34 -13.69 8.39
C SER A 61 -6.80 -13.62 8.88
N VAL A 62 -7.79 -13.69 8.00
CA VAL A 62 -9.21 -13.52 8.37
C VAL A 62 -10.01 -14.79 8.07
N PRO A 63 -10.48 -15.53 9.11
CA PRO A 63 -11.20 -16.80 8.93
C PRO A 63 -12.45 -16.72 8.03
N PHE A 64 -13.25 -15.65 8.19
CA PHE A 64 -14.43 -15.40 7.36
C PHE A 64 -14.10 -15.24 5.87
N ILE A 65 -12.97 -14.60 5.56
CA ILE A 65 -12.46 -14.45 4.20
C ILE A 65 -11.92 -15.78 3.68
N ALA A 66 -11.27 -16.59 4.51
CA ALA A 66 -10.80 -17.91 4.08
C ALA A 66 -11.96 -18.81 3.59
N SER A 67 -13.09 -18.81 4.30
CA SER A 67 -14.25 -19.66 4.00
C SER A 67 -15.13 -19.13 2.85
N THR A 68 -15.32 -17.81 2.76
CA THR A 68 -16.28 -17.18 1.83
C THR A 68 -15.66 -16.80 0.49
N MET A 69 -14.32 -16.65 0.43
CA MET A 69 -13.65 -15.87 -0.63
C MET A 69 -12.86 -16.69 -1.65
N ALA A 70 -12.76 -18.01 -1.45
CA ALA A 70 -11.80 -18.85 -2.18
C ALA A 70 -12.04 -18.89 -3.70
N SER A 71 -13.30 -18.96 -4.15
CA SER A 71 -13.64 -19.13 -5.56
C SER A 71 -13.48 -17.85 -6.39
N TRP A 72 -13.80 -16.69 -5.84
CA TRP A 72 -13.74 -15.41 -6.56
C TRP A 72 -12.40 -14.71 -6.43
N LEU A 73 -11.66 -14.93 -5.33
CA LEU A 73 -10.27 -14.50 -5.22
C LEU A 73 -9.43 -15.11 -6.35
N ALA A 74 -9.63 -16.40 -6.63
CA ALA A 74 -9.02 -17.07 -7.76
C ALA A 74 -9.41 -16.41 -9.11
N ALA A 75 -10.66 -15.95 -9.27
CA ALA A 75 -11.14 -15.26 -10.47
C ALA A 75 -10.56 -13.84 -10.64
N TYR A 76 -10.47 -13.06 -9.57
CA TYR A 76 -9.89 -11.70 -9.57
C TYR A 76 -8.39 -11.73 -9.92
N LEU A 77 -7.65 -12.68 -9.33
CA LEU A 77 -6.22 -12.85 -9.59
C LEU A 77 -5.92 -13.34 -11.03
N THR A 78 -6.87 -14.02 -11.67
CA THR A 78 -6.72 -14.57 -13.03
C THR A 78 -7.24 -13.66 -14.15
N ARG A 79 -7.50 -12.37 -13.86
CA ARG A 79 -7.99 -11.36 -14.83
C ARG A 79 -9.31 -11.73 -15.52
N ARG A 80 -10.11 -12.67 -14.99
CA ARG A 80 -11.45 -12.93 -15.54
C ARG A 80 -12.40 -11.80 -15.14
N CYS A 81 -13.24 -11.39 -16.08
CA CYS A 81 -14.32 -10.44 -15.83
C CYS A 81 -15.25 -11.00 -14.75
N GLY A 82 -15.29 -10.30 -13.61
CA GLY A 82 -16.03 -10.66 -12.40
C GLY A 82 -15.44 -9.86 -11.25
N GLY A 83 -16.04 -8.72 -10.93
CA GLY A 83 -15.58 -7.85 -9.86
C GLY A 83 -15.64 -8.54 -8.49
N PRO A 84 -14.87 -8.08 -7.49
CA PRO A 84 -14.97 -8.61 -6.14
C PRO A 84 -16.39 -8.42 -5.60
N ARG A 85 -16.89 -9.39 -4.82
CA ARG A 85 -18.09 -9.18 -4.00
C ARG A 85 -17.78 -8.02 -3.05
N ILE A 86 -18.67 -7.04 -3.02
CA ILE A 86 -18.58 -5.93 -2.05
C ILE A 86 -18.83 -6.52 -0.66
N LEU A 87 -17.91 -6.30 0.27
CA LEU A 87 -18.15 -6.61 1.68
C LEU A 87 -19.17 -5.61 2.22
N GLU A 88 -20.28 -6.13 2.70
CA GLU A 88 -21.30 -5.30 3.33
C GLU A 88 -20.91 -4.99 4.78
N ARG A 89 -21.57 -3.97 5.33
CA ARG A 89 -21.34 -3.58 6.71
C ARG A 89 -21.67 -4.72 7.69
N SER A 90 -22.72 -5.48 7.42
CA SER A 90 -23.14 -6.66 8.20
C SER A 90 -22.04 -7.73 8.23
N ASP A 91 -21.39 -8.02 7.10
CA ASP A 91 -20.29 -8.99 7.03
C ASP A 91 -19.15 -8.66 8.02
N ILE A 92 -18.90 -7.37 8.28
CA ILE A 92 -17.88 -6.91 9.22
C ILE A 92 -18.39 -7.01 10.65
N GLN A 93 -19.60 -6.50 10.92
CA GLN A 93 -20.15 -6.44 12.28
C GLN A 93 -20.37 -7.83 12.88
N ASP A 94 -20.82 -8.80 12.08
CA ASP A 94 -21.17 -10.14 12.54
C ASP A 94 -19.94 -11.06 12.75
N ASN A 95 -18.78 -10.69 12.20
CA ASN A 95 -17.57 -11.52 12.22
C ASN A 95 -16.37 -10.86 12.95
N TRP A 96 -16.51 -9.62 13.42
CA TRP A 96 -15.44 -8.85 14.06
C TRP A 96 -15.85 -8.28 15.44
N CYS A 97 -16.94 -8.80 16.04
CA CYS A 97 -17.33 -8.58 17.44
C CYS A 97 -17.11 -9.85 18.27
#